data_AF-A0A2D6U360-F1
#
_entry.id   AF-A0A2D6U360-F1
#
_cell.length_a   1.000
_cell.length_b   1.000
_cell.length_c   1.000
_cell.angle_alpha   90.00
_cell.angle_beta   90.00
_cell.angle_gamma   90.00
#
_symmetry.space_group_name_H-M   'P 1'
#
loop_
_entity.id
_entity.type
_entity.pdbx_description
1 polymer ?
#
loop_
_entity_poly.entity_id
_entity_poly.type
_entity_poly.pdbx_seq_one_letter_code
_entity_poly.pdbx_strand_id
1 'polypeptide(L)'
;MSFMDDLMNNRDKQIMAISIVFFVLAFPTYFFLSAANADSSASLTAVTLYEIDGEYTYIELDAGDEFIPNGDPLMIDDLHTDAIDDAEDLNIIGVRMTMSYTEAEEANGAGCAGPLGGQPAADTITGMTMHGDYNDTASGSNEADSGSHTVVSVWVNTSLIDEEIVLMSKGEIISEIDSDGAGLGAYSAEISVDAQAGNAPSPLCQRSDDGEDVTYTIELIVFDYDIKPFFEVIEEL
;
A
#
# COMPACT_ATOMS: atom_id res chain seq x y z
N MET A 1 76.89 -10.61 8.56
CA MET A 1 75.72 -11.48 8.76
C MET A 1 74.69 -11.09 7.72
N SER A 2 74.20 -12.06 6.97
CA SER A 2 73.16 -11.84 5.94
C SER A 2 71.81 -11.62 6.63
N PHE A 3 70.92 -10.84 6.02
CA PHE A 3 69.54 -10.66 6.48
C PHE A 3 68.81 -12.01 6.70
N MET A 4 69.11 -13.01 5.88
CA MET A 4 68.57 -14.37 6.04
C MET A 4 69.11 -15.09 7.28
N ASP A 5 70.36 -14.84 7.65
CA ASP A 5 71.01 -15.42 8.82
C ASP A 5 70.37 -14.92 10.12
N ASP A 6 70.02 -13.62 10.13
CA ASP A 6 69.32 -12.94 11.20
C ASP A 6 67.85 -13.39 11.31
N LEU A 7 67.21 -13.75 10.19
CA LEU A 7 65.84 -14.28 10.17
C LEU A 7 65.79 -15.75 10.62
N MET A 8 66.90 -16.50 10.53
CA MET A 8 66.96 -17.92 10.94
C MET A 8 67.44 -18.13 12.37
N ASN A 9 68.28 -17.25 12.91
CA ASN A 9 68.93 -17.47 14.21
C ASN A 9 68.48 -16.51 15.31
N ASN A 10 67.70 -15.46 15.00
CA ASN A 10 67.23 -14.49 15.98
C ASN A 10 65.71 -14.59 16.19
N ARG A 11 65.32 -15.11 17.36
CA ARG A 11 63.92 -15.32 17.76
C ARG A 11 63.08 -14.04 17.68
N ASP A 12 63.64 -12.88 18.05
CA ASP A 12 62.89 -11.63 18.06
C ASP A 12 62.61 -11.14 16.62
N LYS A 13 63.54 -11.38 15.69
CA LYS A 13 63.35 -11.08 14.26
C LYS A 13 62.38 -12.04 13.58
N GLN A 14 62.36 -13.31 14.01
CA GLN A 14 61.38 -14.29 13.54
C GLN A 14 59.95 -13.92 13.95
N ILE A 15 59.76 -13.56 15.23
CA ILE A 15 58.45 -13.15 15.74
C ILE A 15 57.93 -11.93 14.98
N MET A 16 58.80 -10.94 14.74
CA MET A 16 58.46 -9.75 13.95
C MET A 16 58.07 -10.12 12.51
N ALA A 17 58.88 -10.93 11.81
CA ALA A 17 58.60 -11.32 10.43
C ALA A 17 57.29 -12.10 10.29
N ILE A 18 57.03 -13.05 11.20
CA ILE A 18 55.78 -13.83 11.21
C ILE A 18 54.58 -12.92 11.51
N SER A 19 54.71 -11.97 12.44
CA SER A 19 53.63 -11.02 12.74
C SER A 19 53.28 -10.14 11.53
N ILE A 20 54.28 -9.67 10.78
CA ILE A 20 54.06 -8.87 9.57
C ILE A 20 53.35 -9.71 8.51
N VAL A 21 53.81 -10.94 8.24
CA VAL A 21 53.16 -11.83 7.28
C VAL A 21 51.73 -12.18 7.71
N PHE A 22 51.52 -12.43 9.00
CA PHE A 22 50.18 -12.67 9.55
C PHE A 22 49.27 -11.47 9.30
N PHE A 23 49.68 -10.24 9.64
CA PHE A 23 48.84 -9.07 9.41
C PHE A 23 48.66 -8.75 7.91
N VAL A 24 49.68 -8.93 7.08
CA VAL A 24 49.58 -8.73 5.61
C VAL A 24 48.64 -9.73 4.95
N LEU A 25 48.46 -10.94 5.51
CA LEU A 25 47.50 -11.90 5.00
C LEU A 25 46.14 -11.76 5.67
N ALA A 26 46.10 -11.58 7.00
CA ALA A 26 44.88 -11.51 7.79
C ALA A 26 44.06 -10.24 7.51
N PHE A 27 44.69 -9.08 7.32
CA PHE A 27 43.94 -7.86 7.02
C PHE A 27 43.21 -7.95 5.67
N PRO A 28 43.87 -8.27 4.54
CA PRO A 28 43.17 -8.42 3.26
C PRO A 28 42.13 -9.53 3.26
N THR A 29 42.38 -10.67 3.90
CA THR A 29 41.39 -11.76 3.95
C THR A 29 40.20 -11.40 4.84
N TYR A 30 40.45 -10.74 5.98
CA TYR A 30 39.39 -10.22 6.83
C TYR A 30 38.56 -9.16 6.10
N PHE A 31 39.20 -8.19 5.43
CA PHE A 31 38.46 -7.20 4.63
C PHE A 31 37.72 -7.82 3.45
N PHE A 32 38.27 -8.85 2.79
CA PHE A 32 37.58 -9.57 1.72
C PHE A 32 36.35 -10.35 2.24
N LEU A 33 36.50 -11.06 3.36
CA LEU A 33 35.42 -11.81 3.99
C LEU A 33 34.37 -10.87 4.58
N SER A 34 34.80 -9.80 5.26
CA SER A 34 33.92 -8.77 5.78
C SER A 34 33.24 -7.98 4.68
N ALA A 35 33.87 -7.73 3.52
CA ALA A 35 33.19 -7.11 2.38
C ALA A 35 32.15 -8.04 1.74
N ALA A 36 32.40 -9.36 1.73
CA ALA A 36 31.43 -10.35 1.26
C ALA A 36 30.25 -10.57 2.23
N ASN A 37 30.42 -10.22 3.52
CA ASN A 37 29.40 -10.33 4.57
C ASN A 37 28.92 -8.97 5.09
N ALA A 38 29.41 -7.86 4.53
CA ALA A 38 28.97 -6.52 4.91
C ALA A 38 27.66 -6.28 4.17
N ASP A 39 26.60 -6.22 4.95
CA ASP A 39 25.30 -5.80 4.50
C ASP A 39 25.40 -4.38 3.89
N SER A 40 25.38 -4.37 2.56
CA SER A 40 24.82 -3.39 1.62
C SER A 40 24.86 -1.87 1.90
N SER A 41 25.80 -1.34 2.70
CA SER A 41 26.13 0.11 2.65
C SER A 41 26.97 0.49 1.41
N ALA A 42 27.45 -0.51 0.66
CA ALA A 42 27.82 -0.40 -0.75
C ALA A 42 26.71 -1.11 -1.54
N SER A 43 25.72 -0.47 -2.14
CA SER A 43 25.77 0.84 -2.77
C SER A 43 24.33 1.22 -3.11
N LEU A 44 23.77 2.21 -2.41
CA LEU A 44 22.48 2.82 -2.78
C LEU A 44 22.45 3.28 -4.24
N THR A 45 23.62 3.46 -4.86
CA THR A 45 23.82 3.86 -6.25
C THR A 45 24.20 2.72 -7.21
N ALA A 46 24.31 1.47 -6.74
CA ALA A 46 24.76 0.37 -7.59
C ALA A 46 23.55 -0.25 -8.25
N VAL A 47 23.53 -0.19 -9.57
CA VAL A 47 22.52 -0.88 -10.38
C VAL A 47 22.86 -2.36 -10.37
N THR A 48 22.00 -3.18 -9.76
CA THR A 48 22.08 -4.64 -9.73
C THR A 48 20.67 -5.22 -9.64
N LEU A 49 20.53 -6.54 -9.73
CA LEU A 49 19.26 -7.21 -9.50
C LEU A 49 18.94 -7.18 -8.00
N TYR A 50 17.76 -6.69 -7.68
CA TYR A 50 17.18 -6.70 -6.34
C TYR A 50 15.83 -7.41 -6.38
N GLU A 51 15.56 -8.13 -5.30
CA GLU A 51 14.26 -8.70 -4.97
C GLU A 51 13.59 -7.80 -3.95
N ILE A 52 12.34 -7.43 -4.21
CA ILE A 52 11.51 -6.63 -3.31
C ILE A 52 10.51 -7.58 -2.68
N ASP A 53 10.65 -7.77 -1.37
CA ASP A 53 9.75 -8.58 -0.55
C ASP A 53 8.94 -7.61 0.32
N GLY A 54 7.64 -7.80 0.42
CA GLY A 54 6.83 -6.87 1.21
C GLY A 54 5.39 -7.34 1.44
N GLU A 55 4.77 -6.76 2.46
CA GLU A 55 3.42 -7.08 2.89
C GLU A 55 2.58 -5.81 3.05
N TYR A 56 1.36 -5.84 2.49
CA TYR A 56 0.38 -4.79 2.68
C TYR A 56 -0.37 -5.00 4.00
N THR A 57 -0.36 -3.99 4.87
CA THR A 57 -1.19 -3.93 6.07
C THR A 57 -2.20 -2.80 5.92
N TYR A 58 -3.42 -3.02 6.41
CA TYR A 58 -4.49 -2.04 6.41
C TYR A 58 -4.78 -1.58 7.83
N ILE A 59 -4.79 -0.27 8.06
CA ILE A 59 -5.10 0.34 9.37
C ILE A 59 -6.36 1.17 9.23
N GLU A 60 -7.41 0.80 9.94
CA GLU A 60 -8.69 1.53 9.95
C GLU A 60 -8.50 2.95 10.54
N LEU A 61 -8.95 3.95 9.78
CA LEU A 61 -9.10 5.33 10.25
C LEU A 61 -10.51 5.60 10.75
N ASP A 62 -11.51 5.13 10.00
CA ASP A 62 -12.91 5.33 10.32
C ASP A 62 -13.80 4.28 9.64
N ALA A 63 -14.94 4.01 10.23
CA ALA A 63 -15.95 3.11 9.69
C ALA A 63 -17.34 3.50 10.17
N GLY A 64 -18.32 3.36 9.28
CA GLY A 64 -19.69 3.78 9.57
C GLY A 64 -20.72 3.06 8.73
N ASP A 65 -21.97 3.30 9.10
CA ASP A 65 -23.16 2.84 8.40
C ASP A 65 -24.18 3.97 8.44
N GLU A 66 -24.39 4.62 7.29
CA GLU A 66 -25.13 5.87 7.18
C GLU A 66 -26.07 5.83 5.98
N PHE A 67 -27.27 6.40 6.16
CA PHE A 67 -28.18 6.67 5.05
C PHE A 67 -27.77 7.97 4.36
N ILE A 68 -27.38 7.88 3.08
CA ILE A 68 -26.88 9.01 2.31
C ILE A 68 -27.98 9.49 1.34
N PRO A 69 -28.52 10.71 1.53
CA PRO A 69 -29.61 11.20 0.68
C PRO A 69 -29.17 11.48 -0.76
N ASN A 70 -30.10 11.34 -1.68
CA ASN A 70 -29.91 11.65 -3.10
C ASN A 70 -29.50 13.12 -3.30
N GLY A 71 -28.29 13.33 -3.83
CA GLY A 71 -27.75 14.66 -4.11
C GLY A 71 -27.27 15.46 -2.88
N ASP A 72 -27.19 14.85 -1.69
CA ASP A 72 -26.58 15.44 -0.49
C ASP A 72 -25.42 14.56 0.01
N PRO A 73 -24.17 14.84 -0.42
CA PRO A 73 -23.02 14.00 -0.09
C PRO A 73 -22.69 13.97 1.41
N LEU A 74 -22.30 12.79 1.90
CA LEU A 74 -21.70 12.62 3.22
C LEU A 74 -20.22 13.04 3.17
N MET A 75 -19.87 14.00 4.02
CA MET A 75 -18.49 14.43 4.23
C MET A 75 -17.93 13.77 5.50
N ILE A 76 -16.80 13.09 5.36
CA ILE A 76 -16.07 12.46 6.46
C ILE A 76 -14.77 13.25 6.61
N ASP A 77 -14.75 14.14 7.59
CA ASP A 77 -13.64 15.04 7.89
C ASP A 77 -12.95 14.64 9.20
N ASP A 78 -11.89 15.37 9.56
CA ASP A 78 -11.18 15.24 10.84
C ASP A 78 -10.50 13.87 11.04
N LEU A 79 -10.22 13.18 9.94
CA LEU A 79 -9.39 11.98 9.92
C LEU A 79 -7.92 12.38 9.96
N HIS A 80 -7.12 11.75 10.82
CA HIS A 80 -5.71 12.10 10.95
C HIS A 80 -4.88 10.92 11.46
N THR A 81 -3.63 10.80 11.00
CA THR A 81 -2.72 9.71 11.39
C THR A 81 -2.18 9.82 12.82
N ASP A 82 -2.46 10.92 13.52
CA ASP A 82 -2.03 11.11 14.92
C ASP A 82 -2.90 10.31 15.90
N ALA A 83 -4.03 9.80 15.44
CA ALA A 83 -4.85 8.82 16.13
C ALA A 83 -4.27 7.40 16.09
N ILE A 84 -3.24 7.16 15.27
CA ILE A 84 -2.58 5.86 15.10
C ILE A 84 -1.26 5.87 15.86
N ASP A 85 -1.04 4.84 16.68
CA ASP A 85 0.20 4.66 17.42
C ASP A 85 1.37 4.38 16.46
N ASP A 86 2.49 5.06 16.68
CA ASP A 86 3.75 4.91 15.93
C ASP A 86 3.59 5.11 14.40
N ALA A 87 2.61 5.91 13.96
CA ALA A 87 2.35 6.16 12.55
C ALA A 87 3.56 6.73 11.80
N GLU A 88 4.43 7.48 12.48
CA GLU A 88 5.67 8.03 11.94
C GLU A 88 6.73 6.98 11.55
N ASP A 89 6.62 5.76 12.08
CA ASP A 89 7.50 4.64 11.76
C ASP A 89 6.94 3.78 10.61
N LEU A 90 5.71 4.06 10.15
CA LEU A 90 5.04 3.32 9.10
C LEU A 90 5.27 3.94 7.72
N ASN A 91 5.55 3.11 6.73
CA ASN A 91 5.51 3.52 5.33
C ASN A 91 4.06 3.47 4.83
N ILE A 92 3.31 4.54 5.10
CA ILE A 92 1.94 4.72 4.62
C ILE A 92 2.01 5.17 3.16
N ILE A 93 1.57 4.31 2.25
CA ILE A 93 1.72 4.48 0.80
C ILE A 93 0.42 4.85 0.08
N GLY A 94 -0.71 4.74 0.76
CA GLY A 94 -2.01 5.00 0.17
C GLY A 94 -3.14 5.07 1.19
N VAL A 95 -4.34 5.39 0.70
CA VAL A 95 -5.60 5.32 1.43
C VAL A 95 -6.63 4.60 0.59
N ARG A 96 -7.46 3.80 1.25
CA ARG A 96 -8.52 3.01 0.64
C ARG A 96 -9.84 3.28 1.35
N MET A 97 -10.90 3.52 0.59
CA MET A 97 -12.27 3.51 1.09
C MET A 97 -13.04 2.37 0.43
N THR A 98 -13.55 1.45 1.25
CA THR A 98 -14.44 0.37 0.80
C THR A 98 -15.86 0.71 1.21
N MET A 99 -16.80 0.60 0.29
CA MET A 99 -18.22 0.85 0.53
C MET A 99 -19.03 -0.36 0.07
N SER A 100 -20.05 -0.70 0.84
CA SER A 100 -21.14 -1.60 0.44
C SER A 100 -22.47 -0.94 0.71
N TYR A 101 -23.43 -1.20 -0.16
CA TYR A 101 -24.72 -0.53 -0.14
C TYR A 101 -25.83 -1.47 -0.62
N THR A 102 -27.04 -1.18 -0.17
CA THR A 102 -28.26 -1.93 -0.48
C THR A 102 -29.34 -0.99 -0.93
N GLU A 103 -30.17 -1.47 -1.85
CA GLU A 103 -31.36 -0.76 -2.31
C GLU A 103 -32.27 -0.32 -1.18
N ALA A 104 -32.53 0.99 -1.12
CA ALA A 104 -33.46 1.59 -0.19
C ALA A 104 -34.77 2.06 -0.85
N GLU A 105 -35.02 1.71 -2.12
CA GLU A 105 -36.22 2.14 -2.83
C GLU A 105 -37.53 1.63 -2.22
N GLU A 106 -38.44 2.54 -1.87
CA GLU A 106 -39.74 2.22 -1.30
C GLU A 106 -40.84 2.09 -2.36
N ALA A 107 -41.75 1.12 -2.17
CA ALA A 107 -42.94 0.94 -3.00
C ALA A 107 -44.22 1.12 -2.19
N ASN A 108 -45.10 2.03 -2.65
CA ASN A 108 -46.34 2.34 -1.96
C ASN A 108 -47.57 2.20 -2.88
N GLY A 109 -48.60 1.50 -2.38
CA GLY A 109 -49.93 1.45 -2.99
C GLY A 109 -50.44 0.04 -3.26
N ALA A 110 -51.76 -0.08 -3.40
CA ALA A 110 -52.44 -1.36 -3.61
C ALA A 110 -52.05 -2.06 -4.92
N GLY A 111 -51.47 -1.32 -5.87
CA GLY A 111 -51.00 -1.84 -7.15
C GLY A 111 -49.57 -2.41 -7.14
N CYS A 112 -48.83 -2.33 -6.02
CA CYS A 112 -47.42 -2.74 -5.97
C CYS A 112 -47.22 -4.26 -5.80
N ALA A 113 -48.30 -5.03 -5.63
CA ALA A 113 -48.20 -6.49 -5.54
C ALA A 113 -48.24 -7.16 -6.92
N GLY A 114 -47.33 -8.11 -7.14
CA GLY A 114 -47.28 -8.93 -8.35
C GLY A 114 -46.64 -8.22 -9.55
N PRO A 115 -46.79 -8.77 -10.77
CA PRO A 115 -46.03 -8.32 -11.96
C PRO A 115 -46.28 -6.86 -12.38
N LEU A 116 -47.33 -6.21 -11.85
CA LEU A 116 -47.66 -4.81 -12.13
C LEU A 116 -47.08 -3.84 -11.09
N GLY A 117 -46.42 -4.35 -10.05
CA GLY A 117 -45.78 -3.53 -9.02
C GLY A 117 -44.41 -2.98 -9.39
N GLY A 118 -43.88 -3.40 -10.54
CA GLY A 118 -42.58 -2.93 -11.03
C GLY A 118 -41.41 -3.46 -10.22
N GLN A 119 -40.23 -2.94 -10.50
CA GLN A 119 -38.94 -3.33 -9.94
C GLN A 119 -38.17 -2.06 -9.55
N PRO A 120 -37.28 -2.14 -8.54
CA PRO A 120 -36.35 -1.06 -8.26
C PRO A 120 -35.48 -0.74 -9.49
N ALA A 121 -34.99 0.50 -9.58
CA ALA A 121 -33.93 0.85 -10.52
C ALA A 121 -32.56 0.67 -9.83
N ALA A 122 -31.48 0.88 -10.57
CA ALA A 122 -30.13 0.78 -10.02
C ALA A 122 -29.59 2.19 -9.79
N ASP A 123 -28.89 2.36 -8.67
CA ASP A 123 -28.36 3.63 -8.23
C ASP A 123 -26.85 3.69 -8.38
N THR A 124 -26.31 4.90 -8.44
CA THR A 124 -24.87 5.12 -8.52
C THR A 124 -24.36 5.73 -7.23
N ILE A 125 -23.42 5.03 -6.59
CA ILE A 125 -22.73 5.49 -5.39
C ILE A 125 -21.32 5.89 -5.82
N THR A 126 -20.89 7.10 -5.50
CA THR A 126 -19.55 7.61 -5.81
C THR A 126 -18.81 7.97 -4.54
N GLY A 127 -17.65 7.37 -4.35
CA GLY A 127 -16.74 7.71 -3.26
C GLY A 127 -15.55 8.54 -3.75
N MET A 128 -14.99 9.34 -2.85
CA MET A 128 -13.74 10.06 -3.03
C MET A 128 -12.88 9.96 -1.77
N THR A 129 -11.59 9.70 -1.94
CA THR A 129 -10.59 9.80 -0.87
C THR A 129 -9.73 11.04 -1.12
N MET A 130 -9.34 11.73 -0.05
CA MET A 130 -8.55 12.96 -0.13
C MET A 130 -7.44 12.96 0.93
N HIS A 131 -6.22 13.24 0.48
CA HIS A 131 -5.04 13.41 1.31
C HIS A 131 -4.04 14.36 0.64
N GLY A 132 -4.02 15.63 1.04
CA GLY A 132 -3.17 16.64 0.42
C GLY A 132 -3.44 16.75 -1.10
N ASP A 133 -2.41 16.47 -1.90
CA ASP A 133 -2.49 16.47 -3.38
C ASP A 133 -2.97 15.12 -3.94
N TYR A 134 -3.09 14.08 -3.11
CA TYR A 134 -3.53 12.75 -3.50
C TYR A 134 -5.03 12.61 -3.29
N ASN A 135 -5.75 12.54 -4.39
CA ASN A 135 -7.18 12.28 -4.40
C ASN A 135 -7.49 11.24 -5.46
N ASP A 136 -8.48 10.40 -5.18
CA ASP A 136 -9.03 9.49 -6.17
C ASP A 136 -10.54 9.35 -5.98
N THR A 137 -11.23 8.97 -7.05
CA THR A 137 -12.68 8.77 -7.05
C THR A 137 -13.05 7.54 -7.86
N ALA A 138 -14.01 6.79 -7.35
CA ALA A 138 -14.62 5.69 -8.07
C ALA A 138 -16.11 5.67 -7.80
N SER A 139 -16.85 5.15 -8.78
CA SER A 139 -18.29 4.94 -8.68
C SER A 139 -18.61 3.46 -8.85
N GLY A 140 -19.63 3.01 -8.12
CA GLY A 140 -20.22 1.69 -8.25
C GLY A 140 -21.74 1.77 -8.31
N SER A 141 -22.36 0.65 -8.63
CA SER A 141 -23.81 0.50 -8.75
C SER A 141 -24.30 -0.60 -7.82
N ASN A 142 -25.51 -0.45 -7.27
CA ASN A 142 -26.20 -1.46 -6.45
C ASN A 142 -27.00 -2.45 -7.32
N GLU A 143 -27.04 -2.25 -8.63
CA GLU A 143 -27.68 -3.13 -9.61
C GLU A 143 -29.15 -3.49 -9.27
N ALA A 144 -29.90 -2.55 -8.66
CA ALA A 144 -31.28 -2.77 -8.24
C ALA A 144 -31.44 -3.83 -7.12
N ASP A 145 -30.37 -4.11 -6.35
CA ASP A 145 -30.41 -4.96 -5.15
C ASP A 145 -29.33 -4.59 -4.11
N SER A 146 -28.06 -4.83 -4.43
CA SER A 146 -26.92 -4.51 -3.58
C SER A 146 -25.63 -4.43 -4.39
N GLY A 147 -24.66 -3.70 -3.88
CA GLY A 147 -23.35 -3.63 -4.49
C GLY A 147 -22.26 -3.19 -3.52
N SER A 148 -21.04 -3.21 -4.03
CA SER A 148 -19.89 -2.69 -3.32
C SER A 148 -18.82 -2.26 -4.31
N HIS A 149 -18.03 -1.29 -3.88
CA HIS A 149 -16.83 -0.91 -4.60
C HIS A 149 -15.79 -0.32 -3.65
N THR A 150 -14.61 -0.08 -4.19
CA THR A 150 -13.48 0.46 -3.45
C THR A 150 -12.86 1.61 -4.22
N VAL A 151 -12.52 2.68 -3.51
CA VAL A 151 -11.71 3.82 -3.98
C VAL A 151 -10.33 3.66 -3.38
N VAL A 152 -9.27 3.74 -4.18
CA VAL A 152 -7.89 3.57 -3.73
C VAL A 152 -7.06 4.72 -4.27
N SER A 153 -6.42 5.51 -3.41
CA SER A 153 -5.42 6.50 -3.83
C SER A 153 -4.06 6.07 -3.30
N VAL A 154 -3.08 5.93 -4.18
CA VAL A 154 -1.71 5.48 -3.85
C VAL A 154 -0.71 6.48 -4.41
N TRP A 155 0.32 6.82 -3.63
CA TRP A 155 1.32 7.84 -3.99
C TRP A 155 2.71 7.30 -4.26
N VAL A 156 2.89 5.98 -4.22
CA VAL A 156 4.13 5.30 -4.57
C VAL A 156 3.95 4.47 -5.84
N ASN A 157 5.07 4.03 -6.41
CA ASN A 157 5.09 3.21 -7.61
C ASN A 157 4.84 1.74 -7.28
N THR A 158 3.57 1.33 -7.23
CA THR A 158 3.19 -0.06 -6.91
C THR A 158 3.61 -1.06 -7.97
N SER A 159 3.87 -0.63 -9.21
CA SER A 159 4.35 -1.55 -10.26
C SER A 159 5.71 -2.15 -9.91
N LEU A 160 6.56 -1.43 -9.18
CA LEU A 160 7.83 -1.99 -8.67
C LEU A 160 7.62 -2.95 -7.50
N ILE A 161 6.53 -2.80 -6.75
CA ILE A 161 6.17 -3.71 -5.67
C ILE A 161 5.66 -5.04 -6.24
N ASP A 162 4.93 -4.99 -7.36
CA ASP A 162 4.41 -6.17 -8.04
C ASP A 162 5.48 -6.91 -8.88
N GLU A 163 6.62 -6.26 -9.17
CA GLU A 163 7.77 -6.87 -9.82
C GLU A 163 8.70 -7.55 -8.80
N GLU A 164 8.72 -8.88 -8.80
CA GLU A 164 9.55 -9.69 -7.88
C GLU A 164 11.05 -9.36 -7.99
N ILE A 165 11.54 -9.02 -9.19
CA ILE A 165 12.97 -8.75 -9.43
C ILE A 165 13.14 -7.53 -10.36
N VAL A 166 13.90 -6.54 -9.89
CA VAL A 166 14.17 -5.29 -10.62
C VAL A 166 15.67 -5.05 -10.81
N LEU A 167 16.06 -4.47 -11.97
CA LEU A 167 17.45 -4.08 -12.27
C LEU A 167 17.63 -2.57 -12.12
N MET A 168 17.89 -2.13 -10.89
CA MET A 168 18.04 -0.72 -10.55
C MET A 168 18.87 -0.58 -9.28
N SER A 169 19.14 0.64 -8.83
CA SER A 169 19.86 0.84 -7.57
C SER A 169 18.92 0.82 -6.37
N LYS A 170 19.39 0.32 -5.22
CA LYS A 170 18.58 0.26 -3.99
C LYS A 170 18.01 1.63 -3.59
N GLY A 171 18.75 2.72 -3.81
CA GLY A 171 18.27 4.07 -3.54
C GLY A 171 17.14 4.51 -4.49
N GLU A 172 17.20 4.12 -5.76
CA GLU A 172 16.10 4.36 -6.72
C GLU A 172 14.85 3.56 -6.34
N ILE A 173 15.01 2.31 -5.87
CA ILE A 173 13.87 1.50 -5.39
C ILE A 173 13.20 2.21 -4.22
N ILE A 174 13.97 2.56 -3.19
CA ILE A 174 13.45 3.24 -1.99
C ILE A 174 12.73 4.54 -2.38
N SER A 175 13.30 5.37 -3.26
CA SER A 175 12.65 6.62 -3.67
C SER A 175 11.32 6.44 -4.42
N GLU A 176 11.05 5.25 -4.93
CA GLU A 176 9.83 4.95 -5.70
C GLU A 176 8.78 4.21 -4.87
N ILE A 177 9.16 3.45 -3.84
CA ILE A 177 8.23 2.63 -3.01
C ILE A 177 8.06 3.16 -1.58
N ASP A 178 8.97 4.00 -1.11
CA ASP A 178 8.91 4.64 0.20
C ASP A 178 8.24 6.00 0.07
N SER A 179 7.24 6.24 0.92
CA SER A 179 6.48 7.48 0.94
C SER A 179 7.25 8.66 1.56
N ASP A 180 8.37 8.43 2.25
CA ASP A 180 9.16 9.45 2.98
C ASP A 180 8.27 10.32 3.91
N GLY A 181 7.28 9.68 4.55
CA GLY A 181 6.32 10.35 5.43
C GLY A 181 5.23 11.16 4.71
N ALA A 182 5.13 11.07 3.38
CA ALA A 182 4.07 11.73 2.61
C ALA A 182 2.67 11.30 3.07
N GLY A 183 2.52 10.07 3.58
CA GLY A 183 1.28 9.55 4.13
C GLY A 183 0.95 9.96 5.56
N LEU A 184 1.58 10.99 6.10
CA LEU A 184 1.26 11.52 7.43
C LEU A 184 0.37 12.76 7.32
N GLY A 185 -0.55 12.91 8.28
CA GLY A 185 -1.34 14.11 8.44
C GLY A 185 -2.84 13.86 8.27
N ALA A 186 -3.52 14.86 7.72
CA ALA A 186 -4.97 14.89 7.61
C ALA A 186 -5.49 14.14 6.38
N TYR A 187 -6.65 13.52 6.55
CA TYR A 187 -7.42 12.81 5.54
C TYR A 187 -8.86 13.30 5.57
N SER A 188 -9.54 13.16 4.43
CA SER A 188 -10.99 13.28 4.36
C SER A 188 -11.53 12.35 3.28
N ALA A 189 -12.81 12.06 3.34
CA ALA A 189 -13.52 11.31 2.32
C ALA A 189 -14.90 11.90 2.06
N GLU A 190 -15.41 11.68 0.86
CA GLU A 190 -16.76 12.07 0.46
C GLU A 190 -17.46 10.85 -0.15
N ILE A 191 -18.74 10.67 0.20
CA ILE A 191 -19.60 9.66 -0.43
C ILE A 191 -20.86 10.36 -0.93
N SER A 192 -21.21 10.16 -2.19
CA SER A 192 -22.40 10.72 -2.82
C SER A 192 -23.24 9.63 -3.48
N VAL A 193 -24.56 9.87 -3.50
CA VAL A 193 -25.55 8.94 -4.08
C VAL A 193 -26.36 9.67 -5.14
N ASP A 194 -26.46 9.06 -6.32
CA ASP A 194 -27.41 9.40 -7.38
C ASP A 194 -28.47 8.29 -7.44
N ALA A 195 -29.56 8.53 -6.71
CA ALA A 195 -30.64 7.57 -6.49
C ALA A 195 -31.74 7.72 -7.57
N GLN A 196 -32.28 6.60 -8.03
CA GLN A 196 -33.22 6.49 -9.12
C GLN A 196 -34.41 5.62 -8.73
N ALA A 197 -35.59 6.24 -8.67
CA ALA A 197 -36.82 5.46 -8.53
C ALA A 197 -37.06 4.59 -9.77
N GLY A 198 -37.29 3.30 -9.54
CA GLY A 198 -37.65 2.29 -10.50
C GLY A 198 -39.03 2.47 -11.12
N ASN A 199 -39.45 1.44 -11.85
CA ASN A 199 -40.69 1.53 -12.62
C ASN A 199 -41.93 1.19 -11.77
N ALA A 200 -43.05 1.84 -12.06
CA ALA A 200 -44.36 1.53 -11.47
C ALA A 200 -45.42 1.33 -12.58
N PRO A 201 -45.54 0.11 -13.14
CA PRO A 201 -46.47 -0.17 -14.25
C PRO A 201 -47.96 0.06 -13.90
N SER A 202 -48.34 -0.15 -12.65
CA SER A 202 -49.69 0.11 -12.16
C SER A 202 -49.85 1.58 -11.75
N PRO A 203 -50.93 2.28 -12.18
CA PRO A 203 -51.21 3.64 -11.69
C PRO A 203 -51.61 3.68 -10.21
N LEU A 204 -51.81 2.51 -9.58
CA LEU A 204 -52.05 2.36 -8.14
C LEU A 204 -50.78 1.97 -7.37
N CYS A 205 -49.62 2.03 -8.02
CA CYS A 205 -48.31 1.88 -7.40
C CYS A 205 -47.49 3.14 -7.65
N GLN A 206 -46.79 3.59 -6.63
CA GLN A 206 -45.78 4.62 -6.70
C GLN A 206 -44.52 4.07 -6.08
N ARG A 207 -43.37 4.38 -6.66
CA ARG A 207 -42.08 4.08 -6.07
C ARG A 207 -41.30 5.37 -5.90
N SER A 208 -40.53 5.46 -4.82
CA SER A 208 -39.73 6.62 -4.46
C SER A 208 -38.41 6.14 -3.89
N ASP A 209 -37.38 6.88 -4.24
CA ASP A 209 -36.02 6.63 -3.81
C ASP A 209 -35.40 7.97 -3.42
N ASP A 210 -35.00 8.05 -2.15
CA ASP A 210 -34.54 9.27 -1.50
C ASP A 210 -33.03 9.20 -1.16
N GLY A 211 -32.34 8.11 -1.49
CA GLY A 211 -30.94 7.86 -1.10
C GLY A 211 -30.68 6.38 -0.78
N GLU A 212 -29.47 6.06 -0.36
CA GLU A 212 -29.02 4.68 -0.15
C GLU A 212 -28.43 4.47 1.26
N ASP A 213 -28.64 3.28 1.82
CA ASP A 213 -27.92 2.84 3.03
C ASP A 213 -26.51 2.39 2.65
N VAL A 214 -25.50 3.12 3.12
CA VAL A 214 -24.08 2.89 2.78
C VAL A 214 -23.28 2.57 4.04
N THR A 215 -22.73 1.36 4.07
CA THR A 215 -21.69 0.96 5.02
C THR A 215 -20.32 1.22 4.40
N TYR A 216 -19.43 1.90 5.13
CA TYR A 216 -18.09 2.24 4.65
C TYR A 216 -16.99 1.93 5.67
N THR A 217 -15.78 1.74 5.17
CA THR A 217 -14.55 1.62 5.95
C THR A 217 -13.43 2.36 5.22
N ILE A 218 -12.75 3.24 5.92
CA ILE A 218 -11.59 3.99 5.42
C ILE A 218 -10.35 3.46 6.12
N GLU A 219 -9.38 3.02 5.32
CA GLU A 219 -8.15 2.38 5.80
C GLU A 219 -6.93 3.03 5.16
N LEU A 220 -5.87 3.19 5.94
CA LEU A 220 -4.53 3.45 5.42
C LEU A 220 -3.93 2.18 4.84
N ILE A 221 -3.18 2.33 3.76
CA ILE A 221 -2.41 1.27 3.14
C ILE A 221 -0.96 1.45 3.58
N VAL A 222 -0.47 0.52 4.40
CA VAL A 222 0.91 0.48 4.87
C VAL A 222 1.63 -0.61 4.10
N PHE A 223 2.84 -0.31 3.62
CA PHE A 223 3.68 -1.26 2.93
C PHE A 223 4.99 -1.45 3.68
N ASP A 224 5.09 -2.58 4.38
CA ASP A 224 6.34 -3.02 5.01
C ASP A 224 7.15 -3.81 3.99
N TYR A 225 8.43 -3.45 3.81
CA TYR A 225 9.25 -3.95 2.71
C TYR A 225 10.69 -4.25 3.13
N ASP A 226 11.29 -5.23 2.46
CA ASP A 226 12.70 -5.55 2.53
C ASP A 226 13.29 -5.69 1.12
N ILE A 227 14.45 -5.09 0.90
CA ILE A 227 15.14 -5.07 -0.40
C ILE A 227 16.43 -5.89 -0.28
N LYS A 228 16.44 -7.05 -0.95
CA LYS A 228 17.51 -8.04 -0.90
C LYS A 228 18.21 -8.15 -2.26
N PRO A 229 19.55 -8.29 -2.33
CA PRO A 229 20.22 -8.57 -3.59
C PRO A 229 19.78 -9.92 -4.17
N PHE A 230 19.39 -9.94 -5.45
CA PHE A 230 19.02 -11.17 -6.14
C PHE A 230 20.24 -11.79 -6.83
N PHE A 231 20.47 -13.09 -6.59
CA PHE A 231 21.53 -13.87 -7.23
C PHE A 231 20.90 -15.03 -8.01
N GLU A 232 21.01 -14.98 -9.34
CA GLU A 232 20.61 -16.11 -10.17
C GLU A 232 21.55 -17.29 -9.88
N VAL A 233 21.00 -18.36 -9.28
CA VAL A 233 21.74 -19.61 -9.10
C VAL A 233 21.84 -20.27 -10.47
N ILE A 234 22.96 -20.04 -11.15
CA ILE A 234 23.27 -20.76 -12.38
C ILE A 234 23.56 -22.22 -11.99
N GLU A 235 22.58 -23.11 -12.12
CA GLU A 235 22.84 -24.54 -12.13
C GLU A 235 23.65 -24.86 -13.40
N GLU A 236 24.96 -24.97 -13.26
CA GLU A 236 25.80 -25.52 -14.33
C GLU A 236 25.39 -26.98 -14.59
N LEU A 237 24.82 -27.23 -15.77
CA LEU A 237 24.51 -28.56 -16.33
C LEU A 237 25.76 -29.32 -16.78
#